data_AF-A0A1J5MNY4-F1
#
_entry.id   AF-A0A1J5MNY4-F1
#
_cell.length_a   1.000
_cell.length_b   1.000
_cell.length_c   1.000
_cell.angle_alpha   90.00
_cell.angle_beta   90.00
_cell.angle_gamma   90.00
#
_symmetry.space_group_name_H-M   'P 1'
#
loop_
_entity.id
_entity.type
_entity.pdbx_description
1 polymer ?
#
loop_
_entity_poly.entity_id
_entity_poly.type
_entity_poly.pdbx_seq_one_letter_code
_entity_poly.pdbx_strand_id
1 'polypeptide(L)'
;MNAWKNLHWTQKAIVGVFVLLMVVTMPELMPLLDIGGIELIFGFIVLNINTAKYWLHDKYRRARHLAKSLLVAFVSSALAKPRNFVFHGGVCCAVLFVTGSILISSAFLLPVMIANGYLV
;
A
#
# COMPACT_ATOMS: atom_id res chain seq x y z
N MET A 1 -4.45 -0.72 -42.62
CA MET A 1 -4.65 -2.21 -42.61
C MET A 1 -3.45 -3.08 -43.03
N ASN A 2 -2.77 -2.88 -44.18
CA ASN A 2 -1.66 -3.77 -44.61
C ASN A 2 -0.38 -3.69 -43.74
N ALA A 3 -0.05 -2.49 -43.23
CA ALA A 3 1.14 -2.30 -42.38
C ALA A 3 1.01 -3.01 -41.02
N TRP A 4 -0.18 -2.96 -40.39
CA TRP A 4 -0.45 -3.70 -39.15
C TRP A 4 -0.39 -5.21 -39.36
N LYS A 5 -0.99 -5.71 -40.44
CA LYS A 5 -1.06 -7.15 -40.70
C LYS A 5 0.34 -7.77 -40.89
N ASN A 6 1.24 -7.03 -41.56
CA ASN A 6 2.62 -7.44 -41.83
C ASN A 6 3.61 -7.26 -40.66
N LEU A 7 3.17 -6.74 -39.51
CA LEU A 7 4.05 -6.54 -38.36
C LEU A 7 4.34 -7.88 -37.64
N HIS A 8 5.61 -8.07 -37.23
CA HIS A 8 6.06 -9.24 -36.49
C HIS A 8 5.31 -9.33 -35.14
N TRP A 9 5.02 -10.55 -34.66
CA TRP A 9 4.18 -10.76 -33.48
C TRP A 9 4.70 -10.04 -32.22
N THR A 10 6.03 -9.98 -32.05
CA THR A 10 6.67 -9.24 -30.96
C THR A 10 6.42 -7.74 -31.02
N GLN A 11 6.42 -7.13 -32.21
CA GLN A 11 6.14 -5.70 -32.39
C GLN A 11 4.67 -5.39 -32.08
N LYS A 12 3.75 -6.28 -32.48
CA LYS A 12 2.33 -6.16 -32.10
C LYS A 12 2.13 -6.25 -30.60
N ALA A 13 2.85 -7.14 -29.92
CA ALA A 13 2.78 -7.28 -28.47
C ALA A 13 3.28 -6.01 -27.76
N ILE A 14 4.43 -5.47 -28.16
CA ILE A 14 4.98 -4.22 -27.59
C ILE A 14 4.01 -3.05 -27.77
N VAL A 15 3.46 -2.92 -28.97
CA VAL A 15 2.49 -1.87 -29.29
C VAL A 15 1.19 -2.06 -28.50
N GLY A 16 0.70 -3.29 -28.37
CA GLY A 16 -0.48 -3.62 -27.57
C GLY A 16 -0.31 -3.26 -26.10
N VAL A 17 0.86 -3.58 -25.51
CA VAL A 17 1.18 -3.20 -24.13
C VAL A 17 1.21 -1.69 -23.97
N PHE A 18 1.81 -0.96 -24.92
CA PHE A 18 1.87 0.49 -24.89
C PHE A 18 0.48 1.14 -24.97
N VAL A 19 -0.39 0.64 -25.85
CA VAL A 19 -1.80 1.07 -25.96
C VAL A 19 -2.55 0.82 -24.66
N LEU A 20 -2.37 -0.36 -24.05
CA LEU A 20 -3.04 -0.73 -22.80
C LEU A 20 -2.61 0.19 -21.65
N LEU A 21 -1.31 0.51 -21.57
CA LEU A 21 -0.76 1.48 -20.62
C LEU A 21 -1.39 2.87 -20.82
N MET A 22 -1.54 3.31 -22.07
CA MET A 22 -2.18 4.59 -22.40
C MET A 22 -3.66 4.63 -22.06
N VAL A 23 -4.42 3.54 -22.30
CA VAL A 23 -5.83 3.44 -21.90
C VAL A 23 -5.99 3.53 -20.38
N VAL A 24 -5.08 2.93 -19.60
CA VAL A 24 -5.08 3.08 -18.13
C VAL A 24 -4.81 4.53 -17.71
N THR A 25 -3.93 5.24 -18.41
CA THR A 25 -3.66 6.66 -18.11
C THR A 25 -4.78 7.59 -18.58
N MET A 26 -5.49 7.23 -19.65
CA MET A 26 -6.54 8.02 -20.30
C MET A 26 -7.72 7.11 -20.66
N PRO A 27 -8.66 6.87 -19.74
CA PRO A 27 -9.79 5.96 -19.95
C PRO A 27 -10.72 6.42 -21.09
N GLU A 28 -10.68 7.71 -21.44
CA GLU A 28 -11.31 8.33 -22.61
C GLU A 28 -10.95 7.63 -23.95
N LEU A 29 -9.84 6.89 -24.00
CA LEU A 29 -9.39 6.14 -25.18
C LEU A 29 -10.14 4.81 -25.39
N MET A 30 -10.83 4.32 -24.37
CA MET A 30 -11.50 3.01 -24.39
C MET A 30 -12.67 2.94 -25.41
N PRO A 31 -13.54 3.95 -25.54
CA PRO A 31 -14.57 3.98 -26.59
C PRO A 31 -13.96 4.17 -27.99
N LEU A 32 -12.87 4.92 -28.09
CA LEU A 32 -12.16 5.16 -29.35
C LEU A 32 -11.49 3.90 -29.90
N LEU A 33 -11.00 3.02 -29.02
CA LEU A 33 -10.46 1.70 -29.39
C LEU A 33 -11.51 0.84 -30.10
N ASP A 34 -12.74 0.85 -29.57
CA ASP A 34 -13.83 0.00 -30.05
C ASP A 34 -14.39 0.48 -31.41
N ILE A 35 -14.38 1.80 -31.64
CA ILE A 35 -14.93 2.42 -32.86
C ILE A 35 -13.87 2.56 -33.97
N GLY A 36 -12.66 3.01 -33.63
CA GLY A 36 -11.65 3.42 -34.62
C GLY A 36 -10.50 2.44 -34.81
N GLY A 37 -10.43 1.37 -34.01
CA GLY A 37 -9.34 0.42 -34.02
C GLY A 37 -7.98 1.05 -33.64
N ILE A 38 -6.90 0.32 -33.90
CA ILE A 38 -5.58 0.65 -33.35
C ILE A 38 -4.92 1.88 -34.01
N GLU A 39 -5.25 2.18 -35.27
CA GLU A 39 -4.68 3.31 -36.02
C GLU A 39 -5.18 4.66 -35.46
N LEU A 40 -6.46 4.74 -35.08
CA LEU A 40 -7.04 5.94 -34.47
C LEU A 40 -6.44 6.25 -33.10
N ILE A 41 -6.19 5.20 -32.30
CA ILE A 41 -5.55 5.32 -30.99
C ILE A 41 -4.12 5.84 -31.11
N PHE A 42 -3.35 5.39 -32.10
CA PHE A 42 -2.01 5.92 -32.32
C PHE A 42 -2.02 7.42 -32.56
N GLY A 43 -2.94 7.91 -33.39
CA GLY A 43 -3.14 9.34 -33.61
C GLY A 43 -3.46 10.07 -32.31
N PHE A 44 -4.37 9.53 -31.52
CA PHE A 44 -4.79 10.14 -30.26
C PHE A 44 -3.70 10.14 -29.17
N ILE A 45 -2.90 9.07 -29.10
CA ILE A 45 -1.75 8.98 -28.19
C ILE A 45 -0.70 10.03 -28.55
N VAL A 46 -0.40 10.20 -29.85
CA VAL A 46 0.58 11.21 -30.31
C VAL A 46 0.07 12.61 -29.97
N LEU A 47 -1.21 12.89 -30.20
CA LEU A 47 -1.83 14.18 -29.87
C LEU A 47 -1.83 14.48 -28.36
N ASN A 48 -1.98 13.45 -27.53
CA ASN A 48 -2.09 13.60 -26.06
C ASN A 48 -0.80 13.31 -25.31
N ILE A 49 0.34 13.23 -26.00
CA ILE A 49 1.62 12.88 -25.38
C ILE A 49 2.03 13.86 -24.27
N ASN A 50 1.66 15.14 -24.40
CA ASN A 50 1.91 16.15 -23.37
C ASN A 50 1.06 15.88 -22.12
N THR A 51 -0.22 15.55 -22.29
CA THR A 51 -1.12 15.20 -21.19
C THR A 51 -0.61 13.98 -20.43
N ALA A 52 -0.16 12.94 -21.15
CA ALA A 52 0.46 11.76 -20.56
C ALA A 52 1.73 12.09 -19.76
N LYS A 53 2.59 12.99 -20.27
CA LYS A 53 3.77 13.47 -19.54
C LYS A 53 3.41 14.19 -18.24
N TYR A 54 2.43 15.09 -18.28
CA TYR A 54 1.99 15.81 -17.08
C TYR A 54 1.38 14.88 -16.03
N TRP A 55 0.57 13.91 -16.47
CA TRP A 55 -0.01 12.90 -15.59
C TRP A 55 1.07 12.06 -14.89
N LEU A 56 2.06 11.60 -15.65
CA LEU A 56 3.19 10.82 -15.11
C LEU A 56 4.02 11.64 -14.12
N HIS A 57 4.32 12.91 -14.46
CA HIS A 57 5.08 13.80 -13.60
C HIS A 57 4.35 14.09 -12.29
N ASP A 58 3.04 14.33 -12.33
CA ASP A 58 2.26 14.56 -11.12
C ASP A 58 2.14 13.30 -10.25
N LYS A 59 2.01 12.12 -10.86
CA LYS A 59 2.03 10.85 -10.12
C LYS A 59 3.38 10.60 -9.44
N TYR A 60 4.48 10.87 -10.15
CA TYR A 60 5.82 10.79 -9.59
C TYR A 60 6.02 11.77 -8.43
N ARG A 61 5.57 13.02 -8.59
CA ARG A 61 5.63 14.04 -7.52
C ARG A 61 4.85 13.58 -6.29
N ARG A 62 3.63 13.05 -6.45
CA ARG A 62 2.83 12.50 -5.35
C ARG A 62 3.51 11.32 -4.66
N ALA A 63 4.05 10.37 -5.41
CA ALA A 63 4.78 9.24 -4.85
C ALA A 63 6.00 9.71 -4.02
N ARG A 64 6.75 10.69 -4.52
CA ARG A 64 7.89 11.28 -3.80
C ARG A 64 7.46 11.99 -2.51
N HIS A 65 6.35 12.72 -2.53
CA HIS A 65 5.82 13.34 -1.32
C HIS A 65 5.40 12.30 -0.28
N LEU A 66 4.66 11.26 -0.70
CA LEU A 66 4.28 10.16 0.19
C LEU A 66 5.50 9.47 0.80
N ALA A 67 6.52 9.17 -0.01
CA ALA A 67 7.76 8.57 0.47
C ALA A 67 8.48 9.45 1.50
N LYS A 68 8.55 10.77 1.26
CA LYS A 68 9.11 11.73 2.22
C LYS A 68 8.29 11.80 3.51
N SER A 69 6.96 11.86 3.41
CA SER A 69 6.08 11.89 4.57
C SER A 69 6.19 10.60 5.40
N LEU A 70 6.30 9.44 4.75
CA LEU A 70 6.53 8.16 5.42
C LEU A 70 7.88 8.15 6.15
N LEU A 71 8.96 8.63 5.51
CA LEU A 71 10.27 8.74 6.17
C LEU A 71 10.22 9.65 7.39
N VAL A 72 9.61 10.83 7.27
CA VAL A 72 9.46 11.77 8.39
C VAL A 72 8.61 11.15 9.50
N ALA A 73 7.50 10.50 9.16
CA ALA A 73 6.65 9.80 10.13
C ALA A 73 7.41 8.66 10.83
N PHE A 74 8.21 7.90 10.10
CA PHE A 74 9.02 6.83 10.64
C PHE A 74 10.10 7.34 11.61
N VAL A 75 10.83 8.39 11.23
CA VAL A 75 11.87 9.00 12.08
C VAL A 75 11.28 9.70 13.31
N SER A 76 10.11 10.32 13.16
CA SER A 76 9.43 10.99 14.28
C SER A 76 8.69 10.03 15.21
N SER A 77 8.43 8.79 14.77
CA SER A 77 7.77 7.74 15.53
C SER A 77 8.50 7.42 16.83
N ALA A 78 7.74 7.02 17.85
CA ALA A 78 8.26 6.56 19.13
C ALA A 78 9.19 5.34 19.00
N LEU A 79 9.01 4.54 17.94
CA LEU A 79 9.85 3.37 17.66
C LEU A 79 11.30 3.75 17.30
N ALA A 80 11.50 4.90 16.64
CA ALA A 80 12.82 5.43 16.30
C ALA A 80 13.47 6.21 17.46
N LYS A 81 12.73 6.46 18.56
CA LYS A 81 13.21 7.17 19.75
C LYS A 81 13.40 6.16 20.90
N PRO A 82 14.61 5.57 21.05
CA PRO A 82 14.85 4.46 21.98
C PRO A 82 14.50 4.81 23.43
N ARG A 83 14.68 6.07 23.84
CA ARG A 83 14.35 6.54 25.18
C ARG A 83 12.85 6.36 25.49
N ASN A 84 11.96 6.80 24.60
CA ASN A 84 10.52 6.71 24.85
C ASN A 84 10.02 5.27 24.80
N PHE A 85 10.61 4.44 23.93
CA PHE A 85 10.31 3.01 23.85
C PHE A 85 10.63 2.29 25.17
N VAL A 86 11.80 2.54 25.78
CA VAL A 86 12.18 1.93 27.06
C VAL A 86 11.22 2.32 28.18
N PHE A 87 10.83 3.60 28.26
CA PHE A 87 9.87 4.05 29.28
C PHE A 87 8.48 3.41 29.10
N HIS A 88 7.92 3.43 27.89
CA HIS A 88 6.60 2.82 27.64
C HIS A 88 6.63 1.31 27.80
N GLY A 89 7.68 0.63 27.33
CA GLY A 89 7.87 -0.81 27.50
C GLY A 89 7.99 -1.19 28.97
N GLY A 90 8.81 -0.45 29.74
CA GLY A 90 8.96 -0.66 31.17
C GLY A 90 7.65 -0.49 31.95
N VAL A 91 6.90 0.58 31.67
CA VAL A 91 5.59 0.82 32.29
C VAL A 91 4.59 -0.30 31.91
N CYS A 92 4.56 -0.71 30.65
CA CYS A 92 3.68 -1.79 30.19
C CYS A 92 4.00 -3.12 30.89
N CYS A 93 5.28 -3.48 30.98
CA CYS A 93 5.72 -4.67 31.72
C CYS A 93 5.35 -4.60 33.21
N ALA A 94 5.53 -3.45 33.85
CA ALA A 94 5.16 -3.26 35.24
C ALA A 94 3.65 -3.44 35.46
N VAL A 95 2.82 -2.84 34.60
CA VAL A 95 1.35 -2.97 34.65
C VAL A 95 0.93 -4.42 34.41
N LEU A 96 1.51 -5.10 33.42
CA LEU A 96 1.23 -6.52 33.16
C LEU A 96 1.62 -7.41 34.32
N PHE A 97 2.77 -7.17 34.94
CA PHE A 97 3.23 -7.93 36.09
C PHE A 97 2.28 -7.76 37.29
N VAL A 98 1.91 -6.53 37.61
CA VAL A 98 0.99 -6.23 38.72
C VAL A 98 -0.39 -6.81 38.46
N THR A 99 -0.95 -6.55 37.28
CA THR A 99 -2.30 -7.02 36.92
C THR A 99 -2.35 -8.55 36.84
N GLY A 100 -1.34 -9.17 36.24
CA GLY A 100 -1.21 -10.63 36.16
C GLY A 100 -1.08 -11.26 37.54
N SER A 101 -0.29 -10.68 38.44
CA SER A 101 -0.16 -11.15 39.82
C SER A 101 -1.49 -11.06 40.58
N ILE A 102 -2.22 -9.95 40.44
CA ILE A 102 -3.53 -9.76 41.07
C ILE A 102 -4.55 -10.76 40.51
N LEU A 103 -4.57 -10.98 39.19
CA LEU A 103 -5.47 -11.94 38.54
C LEU A 103 -5.19 -13.37 39.00
N ILE A 104 -3.93 -13.80 39.00
CA ILE A 104 -3.55 -15.15 39.44
C ILE A 104 -3.90 -15.36 40.92
N SER A 105 -3.61 -14.36 41.74
CA SER A 105 -3.92 -14.41 43.17
C SER A 105 -5.43 -14.48 43.40
N SER A 106 -6.22 -13.57 42.83
CA SER A 106 -7.65 -13.44 43.13
C SER A 106 -8.54 -14.47 42.41
N ALA A 107 -8.22 -14.84 41.17
CA ALA A 107 -9.06 -15.73 40.37
C ALA A 107 -8.75 -17.22 40.55
N PHE A 108 -7.51 -17.57 40.87
CA PHE A 108 -7.08 -18.98 40.95
C PHE A 108 -6.62 -19.37 42.35
N LEU A 109 -5.62 -18.67 42.90
CA LEU A 109 -4.96 -19.12 44.13
C LEU A 109 -5.88 -19.03 45.35
N LEU A 110 -6.57 -17.89 45.52
CA LEU A 110 -7.41 -17.60 46.68
C LEU A 110 -8.67 -18.49 46.71
N PRO A 111 -9.40 -18.70 45.60
CA PRO A 111 -10.51 -19.65 45.55
C PRO A 111 -10.08 -21.10 45.80
N VAL A 112 -8.92 -21.52 45.28
CA VAL A 112 -8.39 -22.88 45.50
C VAL A 112 -8.02 -23.11 46.97
N MET A 113 -7.40 -22.12 47.62
CA MET A 113 -7.07 -22.21 49.06
C MET A 113 -8.33 -22.26 49.92
N ILE A 114 -9.35 -21.45 49.61
CA ILE A 114 -10.65 -21.50 50.31
C ILE A 114 -11.32 -22.86 50.10
N ALA A 115 -11.41 -23.33 48.85
CA ALA A 115 -12.02 -24.62 48.53
C ALA A 115 -11.33 -25.79 49.24
N ASN A 116 -9.99 -25.81 49.28
CA ASN A 116 -9.24 -26.82 50.03
C ASN A 116 -9.46 -26.73 51.54
N GLY A 117 -9.65 -25.54 52.10
CA GLY A 117 -9.95 -25.35 53.53
C GLY A 117 -11.35 -25.84 53.96
N TYR A 118 -12.30 -25.93 53.02
CA TYR A 118 -13.63 -26.50 53.27
C TYR A 118 -13.73 -28.02 52.98
N LEU A 119 -12.72 -28.60 52.33
CA LEU A 119 -12.68 -30.01 51.92
C LEU A 119 -11.89 -30.92 52.88
N VAL A 120 -11.41 -30.38 54.01
CA VAL A 120 -10.83 -31.11 55.15
C VAL A 120 -11.84 -31.19 56.29
#